data_AF-X0VFR7-F1
#
_entry.id   AF-X0VFR7-F1
#
_cell.length_a   1.000
_cell.length_b   1.000
_cell.length_c   1.000
_cell.angle_alpha   90.00
_cell.angle_beta   90.00
_cell.angle_gamma   90.00
#
_symmetry.space_group_name_H-M   'P 1'
#
loop_
_entity.id
_entity.type
_entity.pdbx_description
1 polymer ?
#
loop_
_entity_poly.entity_id
_entity_poly.type
_entity_poly.pdbx_seq_one_letter_code
_entity_poly.pdbx_strand_id
1 'polypeptide(L)' 'MNFTEKLNNAVARNNSLVCVGLDPDPKRMPENISVSDFNRAIVDATSDLVCAYKPNLAFYEALGEAG' A
#
# COMPACT_ATOMS: atom_id res chain seq x y z
N MET A 1 10.18 19.35 3.13
CA MET A 1 9.16 18.76 2.24
C MET A 1 8.02 18.18 3.08
N ASN A 2 6.83 18.75 3.01
CA ASN A 2 5.62 18.31 3.75
C ASN A 2 4.80 17.26 2.94
N PHE A 3 3.68 16.79 3.50
CA PHE A 3 2.84 15.78 2.83
C PHE A 3 2.28 16.26 1.49
N THR A 4 1.72 17.48 1.45
CA THR A 4 1.14 18.06 0.24
C THR A 4 2.17 18.19 -0.88
N GLU A 5 3.39 18.62 -0.56
CA GLU A 5 4.49 18.70 -1.51
C GLU A 5 4.89 17.32 -2.05
N LYS A 6 5.01 16.30 -1.18
CA LYS A 6 5.30 14.92 -1.60
C LYS A 6 4.21 14.37 -2.52
N LEU A 7 2.94 14.59 -2.16
CA LEU A 7 1.80 14.10 -2.92
C LEU A 7 1.76 14.76 -4.30
N ASN A 8 1.86 16.09 -4.38
CA ASN A 8 1.87 16.81 -5.65
C ASN A 8 3.01 16.35 -6.57
N ASN A 9 4.20 16.09 -6.01
CA ASN A 9 5.32 15.55 -6.77
C ASN A 9 5.04 14.15 -7.31
N ALA A 10 4.43 13.27 -6.52
CA ALA A 10 4.06 11.92 -6.96
C ALA A 10 2.95 11.95 -8.03
N VAL A 11 1.93 12.81 -7.85
CA VAL A 11 0.86 13.04 -8.84
C VAL A 11 1.46 13.47 -10.18
N ALA A 12 2.36 14.46 -10.18
CA ALA A 12 3.00 14.94 -11.39
C ALA A 12 3.91 13.89 -12.04
N ARG A 13 4.73 13.19 -11.23
CA ARG A 13 5.67 12.16 -11.72
C ARG A 13 4.95 11.00 -12.39
N ASN A 14 3.85 10.53 -11.79
CA ASN A 14 3.14 9.32 -12.23
C ASN A 14 1.88 9.66 -13.06
N ASN A 15 1.59 10.95 -13.30
CA ASN A 15 0.36 11.45 -13.92
C ASN A 15 -0.90 10.74 -13.38
N SER A 16 -0.99 10.66 -12.05
CA SER A 16 -1.98 9.79 -11.39
C SER A 16 -2.55 10.45 -10.14
N LEU A 17 -3.85 10.26 -9.95
CA LEU A 17 -4.56 10.56 -8.70
C LEU A 17 -4.98 9.27 -7.97
N VAL A 18 -4.53 8.10 -8.44
CA VAL A 18 -4.88 6.81 -7.87
C VAL A 18 -4.19 6.62 -6.53
N CYS A 19 -4.96 6.22 -5.53
CA CYS A 19 -4.49 5.79 -4.23
C CYS A 19 -4.82 4.30 -4.05
N VAL A 20 -3.81 3.48 -3.81
CA VAL A 20 -3.99 2.03 -3.62
C VAL A 20 -4.09 1.68 -2.14
N GLY A 21 -5.08 0.87 -1.78
CA GLY A 21 -5.22 0.31 -0.44
C GLY A 21 -4.20 -0.82 -0.21
N LEU A 22 -3.63 -0.86 0.99
CA LEU A 22 -2.79 -1.96 1.46
C LEU A 22 -3.53 -2.61 2.63
N ASP A 23 -4.49 -3.47 2.28
CA ASP A 23 -5.51 -4.00 3.19
C ASP A 23 -5.41 -5.55 3.20
N PRO A 24 -4.38 -6.11 3.88
CA PRO A 24 -4.06 -7.54 3.81
C PRO A 24 -5.09 -8.37 4.57
N ASP A 25 -5.94 -9.10 3.83
CA ASP A 25 -6.86 -10.10 4.39
C ASP A 25 -6.25 -11.51 4.21
N PRO A 26 -5.85 -12.20 5.29
CA PRO A 26 -5.26 -13.54 5.20
C PRO A 26 -6.13 -14.56 4.47
N LYS A 27 -7.46 -14.37 4.43
CA LYS A 27 -8.38 -15.25 3.70
C LYS A 27 -8.34 -15.06 2.18
N ARG A 28 -7.78 -13.95 1.72
CA ARG A 28 -7.70 -13.55 0.30
C ARG A 28 -6.27 -13.53 -0.22
N MET A 29 -5.28 -13.64 0.68
CA MET A 29 -3.87 -13.73 0.33
C MET A 29 -3.51 -15.14 -0.15
N PRO A 30 -2.49 -15.28 -1.01
CA PRO A 30 -1.90 -16.57 -1.31
C PRO A 30 -1.34 -17.25 -0.04
N GLU A 31 -1.42 -18.57 0.03
CA GLU A 31 -0.86 -19.35 1.14
C GLU A 31 0.66 -19.14 1.25
N ASN A 32 1.17 -19.19 2.50
CA ASN A 32 2.60 -19.09 2.82
C ASN A 32 3.29 -17.78 2.41
N ILE A 33 2.54 -16.72 2.09
CA ILE A 33 3.08 -15.39 1.85
C ILE A 33 2.87 -14.52 3.10
N SER A 34 3.93 -13.85 3.54
CA SER A 34 3.84 -12.91 4.65
C SER A 34 3.09 -11.63 4.23
N VAL A 35 2.48 -10.94 5.20
CA VAL A 35 1.78 -9.67 4.95
C VAL A 35 2.71 -8.61 4.36
N SER A 36 3.96 -8.57 4.81
CA SER A 36 4.96 -7.64 4.30
C SER A 36 5.36 -7.96 2.85
N ASP A 37 5.51 -9.23 2.50
CA ASP A 37 5.80 -9.65 1.12
C ASP A 37 4.61 -9.40 0.19
N PHE A 38 3.38 -9.63 0.67
CA PHE A 38 2.16 -9.34 -0.07
C PHE A 38 2.03 -7.84 -0.38
N ASN A 39 2.17 -6.99 0.64
CA ASN A 39 2.12 -5.54 0.46
C ASN A 39 3.27 -5.03 -0.44
N ARG A 40 4.49 -5.58 -0.25
CA ARG A 40 5.64 -5.21 -1.09
C ARG A 40 5.39 -5.55 -2.56
N ALA A 41 4.84 -6.73 -2.85
CA ALA A 41 4.51 -7.11 -4.22
C ALA A 41 3.48 -6.15 -4.86
N ILE A 42 2.50 -5.67 -4.09
CA ILE A 42 1.54 -4.64 -4.56
C ILE A 42 2.27 -3.32 -4.85
N VAL A 43 3.15 -2.88 -3.96
CA VAL A 43 3.90 -1.62 -4.13
C VAL A 43 4.83 -1.71 -5.35
N ASP A 44 5.61 -2.78 -5.47
CA ASP A 44 6.55 -2.99 -6.58
C ASP A 44 5.82 -2.99 -7.93
N ALA A 45 4.62 -3.58 -7.99
CA ALA A 45 3.82 -3.66 -9.21
C ALA A 45 3.05 -2.37 -9.56
N THR A 46 2.95 -1.39 -8.66
CA THR A 46 2.06 -0.22 -8.84
C THR A 46 2.72 1.14 -8.60
N SER A 47 3.97 1.19 -8.12
CA SER A 47 4.62 2.42 -7.64
C SER A 47 4.83 3.50 -8.71
N ASP A 48 4.84 3.12 -9.99
CA ASP A 48 4.91 3.98 -11.16
C ASP A 48 3.52 4.47 -11.64
N LEU A 49 2.44 3.86 -11.14
CA LEU A 49 1.06 4.11 -11.57
C LEU A 49 0.22 4.91 -10.56
N VAL A 50 0.67 5.03 -9.31
CA VAL A 50 -0.13 5.59 -8.20
C VAL A 50 0.52 6.83 -7.59
N CYS A 51 -0.25 7.70 -6.95
CA CYS A 51 0.31 8.83 -6.21
C CYS A 51 0.46 8.56 -4.70
N ALA A 52 -0.27 7.57 -4.17
CA ALA A 52 -0.28 7.24 -2.75
C ALA A 52 -0.66 5.79 -2.49
N TYR A 53 -0.28 5.33 -1.29
CA TYR A 53 -0.78 4.10 -0.68
C TYR A 53 -1.50 4.43 0.62
N LYS A 54 -2.58 3.72 0.91
CA LYS A 54 -3.41 3.91 2.11
C LYS A 54 -3.60 2.58 2.83
N PRO A 55 -2.69 2.18 3.74
CA PRO A 55 -2.93 1.04 4.61
C PRO A 55 -4.13 1.29 5.52
N ASN A 56 -5.01 0.30 5.67
CA ASN A 56 -6.10 0.34 6.64
C ASN A 56 -5.71 -0.42 7.92
N LEU A 57 -5.55 0.33 9.01
CA LEU A 57 -5.05 -0.16 10.30
C LEU A 57 -5.81 -1.38 10.83
N ALA A 58 -7.12 -1.47 10.61
CA ALA A 58 -7.94 -2.58 11.10
C ALA A 58 -7.49 -3.96 10.59
N PHE A 59 -6.92 -4.03 9.37
CA PHE A 59 -6.40 -5.30 8.82
C PHE A 59 -5.12 -5.74 9.52
N TYR A 60 -4.30 -4.80 9.98
CA TYR A 60 -3.04 -5.09 10.68
C TYR A 60 -3.30 -5.42 12.14
N GLU A 61 -4.15 -4.65 12.82
CA GLU A 61 -4.54 -4.92 14.22
C GLU A 61 -5.18 -6.30 14.39
N ALA A 62 -5.95 -6.76 13.40
CA ALA A 62 -6.56 -8.09 13.41
C ALA A 62 -5.54 -9.25 13.42
N LEU A 63 -4.27 -8.99 13.09
CA LEU A 63 -3.18 -9.97 13.08
C LEU A 63 -2.44 -10.06 14.43
N GLY A 64 -2.79 -9.21 15.40
CA GLY A 64 -2.09 -9.11 16.69
C GLY A 64 -0.68 -8.51 16.55
N GLU A 65 0.25 -8.90 17.41
CA GLU A 65 1.63 -8.34 17.43
C GLU A 65 2.43 -8.58 16.14
N ALA A 66 1.99 -9.50 15.29
CA ALA A 66 2.63 -9.80 14.00
C ALA A 66 2.16 -8.88 12.86
N GLY A 67 1.17 -8.02 13.11
CA GLY A 67 0.61 -7.05 12.16
C GLY A 67 1.46 -5.81 11.96
#